data_AF-A0A6N4ACB0-F1
#
_entry.id   AF-A0A6N4ACB0-F1
#
_cell.length_a   1.000
_cell.length_b   1.000
_cell.length_c   1.000
_cell.angle_alpha   90.00
_cell.angle_beta   90.00
_cell.angle_gamma   90.00
#
_symmetry.space_group_name_H-M   'P 1'
#
loop_
_entity.id
_entity.type
_entity.pdbx_description
1 polymer ?
#
loop_
_entity_poly.entity_id
_entity_poly.type
_entity_poly.pdbx_seq_one_letter_code
_entity_poly.pdbx_strand_id
1 'polypeptide(L)'
;MKKILFLSISLTALFSNFAEAQINAQQTVNDIVTNERRFADKNAVDKTAGSKYFNETFLPAKIVGSNEIILVRHNAYTDDMEVSVNDDIKIVPAETNMVINMVNGSISYEYVPYTNEKGVKKEGYLKLVSNNPKVKIYKSEVVYLKPEVHPASGYDTYQPASYKKAKDEYFIKIGDSEIKTLPLKKKAIVSIVPEKEKEIASFIKENKISFSEDADLNQLGKFINSLM
;
A
#
# COMPACT_ATOMS: atom_id res chain seq x y z
N MET A 1 12.74 -52.38 -6.82
CA MET A 1 11.96 -51.75 -5.73
C MET A 1 12.61 -50.42 -5.36
N LYS A 2 11.80 -49.44 -4.90
CA LYS A 2 12.17 -48.11 -4.39
C LYS A 2 12.58 -47.05 -5.41
N LYS A 3 11.61 -46.29 -5.97
CA LYS A 3 11.76 -44.86 -6.36
C LYS A 3 10.40 -44.15 -6.49
N ILE A 4 9.49 -44.28 -5.52
CA ILE A 4 8.26 -43.46 -5.46
C ILE A 4 7.92 -43.22 -3.99
N LEU A 5 8.67 -42.35 -3.31
CA LEU A 5 8.28 -41.88 -1.96
C LEU A 5 9.02 -40.59 -1.54
N PHE A 6 9.07 -39.58 -2.41
CA PHE A 6 9.64 -38.27 -2.04
C PHE A 6 8.85 -37.05 -2.55
N LEU A 7 7.70 -37.25 -3.22
CA LEU A 7 6.91 -36.15 -3.79
C LEU A 7 5.67 -35.76 -2.96
N SER A 8 5.33 -36.49 -1.90
CA SER A 8 4.13 -36.21 -1.08
C SER A 8 4.37 -35.28 0.12
N ILE A 9 5.63 -35.03 0.50
CA ILE A 9 5.97 -34.24 1.70
C ILE A 9 6.05 -32.73 1.40
N SER A 10 6.32 -32.33 0.15
CA SER A 10 6.34 -30.91 -0.22
C SER A 10 4.95 -30.28 -0.34
N LEU A 11 3.90 -31.08 -0.61
CA LEU A 11 2.55 -30.57 -0.78
C LEU A 11 1.88 -30.25 0.56
N THR A 12 2.15 -31.04 1.62
CA THR A 12 1.62 -30.80 2.98
C THR A 12 2.21 -29.56 3.65
N ALA A 13 3.48 -29.23 3.38
CA ALA A 13 4.13 -28.04 3.94
C ALA A 13 3.60 -26.73 3.32
N LEU A 14 3.05 -26.77 2.10
CA LEU A 14 2.41 -25.59 1.51
C LEU A 14 1.05 -25.31 2.16
N PHE A 15 0.26 -26.35 2.47
CA PHE A 15 -1.05 -26.17 3.11
C PHE A 15 -0.99 -25.62 4.53
N SER A 16 0.03 -25.97 5.34
CA SER A 16 0.13 -25.48 6.72
C SER A 16 0.36 -23.96 6.78
N ASN A 17 1.22 -23.42 5.89
CA ASN A 17 1.49 -21.99 5.84
C ASN A 17 0.24 -21.16 5.45
N PHE A 18 -0.59 -21.67 4.54
CA PHE A 18 -1.86 -21.01 4.20
C PHE A 18 -2.88 -21.09 5.34
N ALA A 19 -2.92 -22.20 6.09
CA ALA A 19 -3.82 -22.35 7.22
C ALA A 19 -3.44 -21.42 8.39
N GLU A 20 -2.15 -21.28 8.68
CA GLU A 20 -1.65 -20.38 9.74
C GLU A 20 -1.95 -18.91 9.41
N ALA A 21 -1.68 -18.46 8.17
CA ALA A 21 -2.01 -17.11 7.73
C ALA A 21 -3.52 -16.81 7.80
N GLN A 22 -4.36 -17.81 7.47
CA GLN A 22 -5.82 -17.68 7.58
C GLN A 22 -6.29 -17.59 9.04
N ILE A 23 -5.73 -18.43 9.94
CA ILE A 23 -6.05 -18.40 11.37
C ILE A 23 -5.67 -17.04 11.97
N ASN A 24 -4.47 -16.54 11.67
CA ASN A 24 -4.00 -15.26 12.22
C ASN A 24 -4.86 -14.09 11.76
N ALA A 25 -5.14 -13.96 10.46
CA ALA A 25 -5.95 -12.86 9.95
C ALA A 25 -7.41 -12.90 10.47
N GLN A 26 -8.01 -14.09 10.56
CA GLN A 26 -9.34 -14.25 11.16
C GLN A 26 -9.33 -13.89 12.66
N GLN A 27 -8.29 -14.29 13.40
CA GLN A 27 -8.12 -13.91 14.79
C GLN A 27 -7.96 -12.40 14.95
N THR A 28 -7.13 -11.74 14.12
CA THR A 28 -6.96 -10.29 14.13
C THR A 28 -8.30 -9.58 13.94
N VAL A 29 -9.10 -9.99 12.96
CA VAL A 29 -10.43 -9.37 12.74
C VAL A 29 -11.39 -9.67 13.89
N ASN A 30 -11.42 -10.91 14.39
CA ASN A 30 -12.25 -11.25 15.55
C ASN A 30 -11.86 -10.41 16.78
N ASP A 31 -10.58 -10.23 17.04
CA ASP A 31 -10.07 -9.39 18.13
C ASP A 31 -10.48 -7.92 17.92
N ILE A 32 -10.35 -7.38 16.70
CA ILE A 32 -10.81 -6.01 16.37
C ILE A 32 -12.28 -5.82 16.74
N VAL A 33 -13.11 -6.80 16.38
CA VAL A 33 -14.56 -6.76 16.59
C VAL A 33 -14.94 -6.97 18.06
N THR A 34 -14.29 -7.90 18.76
CA THR A 34 -14.72 -8.40 20.08
C THR A 34 -13.89 -7.90 21.27
N ASN A 35 -12.68 -7.39 21.04
CA ASN A 35 -11.65 -7.25 22.08
C ASN A 35 -11.00 -5.86 22.04
N GLU A 36 -11.49 -4.94 22.86
CA GLU A 36 -11.04 -3.54 22.89
C GLU A 36 -9.59 -3.37 23.38
N ARG A 37 -9.04 -4.31 24.15
CA ARG A 37 -7.75 -4.12 24.86
C ARG A 37 -6.50 -4.25 23.97
N ARG A 38 -6.60 -4.78 22.75
CA ARG A 38 -5.43 -5.04 21.88
C ARG A 38 -5.14 -3.92 20.88
N PHE A 39 -5.99 -2.91 20.78
CA PHE A 39 -5.87 -1.84 19.78
C PHE A 39 -5.82 -0.48 20.46
N ALA A 40 -5.13 0.45 19.81
CA ALA A 40 -5.18 1.85 20.24
C ALA A 40 -6.53 2.47 19.83
N ASP A 41 -7.23 3.05 20.79
CA ASP A 41 -8.43 3.86 20.58
C ASP A 41 -8.04 5.26 20.09
N LYS A 42 -8.70 5.75 19.03
CA LYS A 42 -8.46 7.06 18.41
C LYS A 42 -9.74 7.93 18.34
N ASN A 43 -10.42 8.10 19.47
CA ASN A 43 -11.64 8.93 19.53
C ASN A 43 -11.46 10.46 19.73
N ALA A 44 -10.31 11.03 19.34
CA ALA A 44 -10.08 12.48 19.47
C ALA A 44 -10.52 13.27 18.22
N VAL A 45 -11.36 14.29 18.40
CA VAL A 45 -11.71 15.25 17.35
C VAL A 45 -10.50 16.14 17.04
N ASP A 46 -9.86 15.89 15.91
CA ASP A 46 -8.75 16.68 15.39
C ASP A 46 -9.29 17.90 14.63
N LYS A 47 -8.99 19.12 15.11
CA LYS A 47 -9.44 20.39 14.51
C LYS A 47 -8.40 21.02 13.57
N THR A 48 -7.28 20.34 13.35
CA THR A 48 -6.23 20.81 12.43
C THR A 48 -6.78 20.88 11.01
N ALA A 49 -6.56 22.00 10.32
CA ALA A 49 -7.05 22.18 8.94
C ALA A 49 -6.41 21.17 7.96
N GLY A 50 -7.14 20.77 6.93
CA GLY A 50 -6.71 19.72 6.00
C GLY A 50 -7.16 18.33 6.47
N SER A 51 -6.58 17.28 5.88
CA SER A 51 -6.98 15.90 6.15
C SER A 51 -5.77 15.00 6.36
N LYS A 52 -5.85 14.10 7.34
CA LYS A 52 -4.91 12.99 7.55
C LYS A 52 -5.06 11.88 6.51
N TYR A 53 -6.13 11.93 5.72
CA TYR A 53 -6.54 10.84 4.85
C TYR A 53 -6.48 11.26 3.38
N PHE A 54 -6.15 10.31 2.51
CA PHE A 54 -6.40 10.48 1.08
C PHE A 54 -7.88 10.28 0.75
N ASN A 55 -8.53 9.37 1.46
CA ASN A 55 -9.97 9.13 1.46
C ASN A 55 -10.48 9.17 2.91
N GLU A 56 -11.36 10.13 3.22
CA GLU A 56 -11.90 10.31 4.57
C GLU A 56 -12.96 9.27 4.96
N THR A 57 -13.55 8.62 3.95
CA THR A 57 -14.64 7.67 4.12
C THR A 57 -14.08 6.30 4.47
N PHE A 58 -14.66 5.66 5.49
CA PHE A 58 -14.42 4.26 5.74
C PHE A 58 -15.06 3.42 4.63
N LEU A 59 -14.27 2.61 3.96
CA LEU A 59 -14.70 1.73 2.88
C LEU A 59 -14.76 0.28 3.36
N PRO A 60 -15.74 -0.51 2.89
CA PRO A 60 -15.77 -1.94 3.19
C PRO A 60 -14.55 -2.62 2.58
N ALA A 61 -13.84 -3.38 3.38
CA ALA A 61 -12.66 -4.13 2.98
C ALA A 61 -12.59 -5.49 3.66
N LYS A 62 -11.74 -6.35 3.09
CA LYS A 62 -11.43 -7.68 3.58
C LYS A 62 -9.93 -7.80 3.80
N ILE A 63 -9.53 -8.10 5.03
CA ILE A 63 -8.15 -8.51 5.33
C ILE A 63 -7.97 -9.94 4.80
N VAL A 64 -6.96 -10.17 3.95
CA VAL A 64 -6.70 -11.50 3.39
C VAL A 64 -6.46 -12.50 4.51
N GLY A 65 -7.22 -13.60 4.49
CA GLY A 65 -7.23 -14.64 5.53
C GLY A 65 -8.40 -14.53 6.51
N SER A 66 -9.06 -13.37 6.62
CA SER A 66 -10.36 -13.27 7.30
C SER A 66 -11.52 -13.52 6.33
N ASN A 67 -12.68 -13.94 6.83
CA ASN A 67 -13.93 -14.03 6.06
C ASN A 67 -14.86 -12.82 6.25
N GLU A 68 -14.55 -11.95 7.19
CA GLU A 68 -15.38 -10.79 7.54
C GLU A 68 -15.11 -9.59 6.64
N ILE A 69 -16.14 -8.77 6.45
CA ILE A 69 -16.02 -7.44 5.83
C ILE A 69 -16.02 -6.42 6.96
N ILE A 70 -14.99 -5.57 6.98
CA ILE A 70 -14.82 -4.50 7.97
C ILE A 70 -14.70 -3.15 7.26
N LEU A 71 -15.16 -2.09 7.93
CA LEU A 71 -15.06 -0.72 7.41
C LEU A 71 -13.68 -0.15 7.77
N VAL A 72 -12.86 0.16 6.76
CA VAL A 72 -11.47 0.59 6.95
C VAL A 72 -11.17 1.91 6.23
N ARG A 73 -10.20 2.66 6.73
CA ARG A 73 -9.58 3.79 6.00
C ARG A 73 -8.09 3.87 6.32
N HIS A 74 -7.32 4.41 5.39
CA HIS A 74 -5.88 4.59 5.57
C HIS A 74 -5.56 5.99 6.11
N ASN A 75 -5.00 6.06 7.32
CA ASN A 75 -4.45 7.27 7.92
C ASN A 75 -3.04 7.53 7.37
N ALA A 76 -2.95 8.26 6.27
CA ALA A 76 -1.69 8.57 5.60
C ALA A 76 -0.75 9.50 6.40
N TYR A 77 -1.18 10.06 7.53
CA TYR A 77 -0.30 10.83 8.43
C TYR A 77 0.49 9.91 9.37
N THR A 78 -0.15 8.87 9.89
CA THR A 78 0.51 7.90 10.79
C THR A 78 0.86 6.57 10.14
N ASP A 79 0.47 6.37 8.86
CA ASP A 79 0.59 5.10 8.13
C ASP A 79 -0.14 3.93 8.83
N ASP A 80 -1.30 4.24 9.42
CA ASP A 80 -2.16 3.27 10.11
C ASP A 80 -3.38 2.92 9.26
N MET A 81 -3.80 1.66 9.32
CA MET A 81 -5.13 1.26 8.87
C MET A 81 -6.11 1.38 10.03
N GLU A 82 -7.04 2.33 9.92
CA GLU A 82 -8.09 2.55 10.91
C GLU A 82 -9.34 1.76 10.53
N VAL A 83 -10.04 1.24 11.52
CA VAL A 83 -11.30 0.51 11.38
C VAL A 83 -12.37 1.15 12.23
N SER A 84 -13.60 1.16 11.74
CA SER A 84 -14.77 1.62 12.51
C SER A 84 -15.55 0.41 13.02
N VAL A 85 -15.66 0.28 14.34
CA VAL A 85 -16.35 -0.82 15.03
C VAL A 85 -17.20 -0.22 16.14
N ASN A 86 -18.53 -0.41 16.09
CA ASN A 86 -19.47 0.14 17.08
C ASN A 86 -19.29 1.66 17.31
N ASP A 87 -19.07 2.41 16.22
CA ASP A 87 -18.77 3.85 16.21
C ASP A 87 -17.41 4.27 16.81
N ASP A 88 -16.63 3.32 17.33
CA ASP A 88 -15.25 3.55 17.76
C ASP A 88 -14.24 3.35 16.63
N ILE A 89 -13.17 4.14 16.66
CA ILE A 89 -12.05 4.02 15.72
C ILE A 89 -10.91 3.25 16.38
N LYS A 90 -10.57 2.09 15.80
CA LYS A 90 -9.44 1.24 16.22
C LYS A 90 -8.38 1.20 15.13
N ILE A 91 -7.15 0.81 15.47
CA ILE A 91 -6.05 0.63 14.51
C ILE A 91 -5.82 -0.86 14.26
N VAL A 92 -5.69 -1.29 13.00
CA VAL A 92 -5.23 -2.65 12.65
C VAL A 92 -3.73 -2.76 12.94
N PRO A 93 -3.29 -3.73 13.76
CA PRO A 93 -1.88 -4.01 13.99
C PRO A 93 -1.26 -4.42 12.66
N ALA A 94 -0.27 -3.64 12.23
CA ALA A 94 0.39 -3.92 10.97
C ALA A 94 1.27 -5.17 11.10
N GLU A 95 1.17 -6.06 10.12
CA GLU A 95 2.00 -7.26 9.99
C GLU A 95 2.61 -7.31 8.59
N THR A 96 3.87 -7.71 8.49
CA THR A 96 4.56 -7.84 7.21
C THR A 96 3.78 -8.76 6.26
N ASN A 97 3.56 -8.29 5.04
CA ASN A 97 2.74 -8.91 3.99
C ASN A 97 1.23 -8.95 4.29
N MET A 98 0.73 -8.18 5.25
CA MET A 98 -0.72 -7.99 5.42
C MET A 98 -1.30 -7.35 4.15
N VAL A 99 -2.39 -7.92 3.63
CA VAL A 99 -3.10 -7.43 2.46
C VAL A 99 -4.54 -7.08 2.83
N ILE A 100 -4.97 -5.86 2.48
CA ILE A 100 -6.32 -5.36 2.71
C ILE A 100 -6.95 -4.99 1.38
N ASN A 101 -7.96 -5.76 0.96
CA ASN A 101 -8.68 -5.57 -0.29
C ASN A 101 -9.98 -4.83 -0.06
N MET A 102 -10.19 -3.68 -0.72
CA MET A 102 -11.48 -2.99 -0.68
C MET A 102 -12.51 -3.81 -1.48
N VAL A 103 -13.73 -3.97 -0.95
CA VAL A 103 -14.77 -4.85 -1.51
C VAL A 103 -15.30 -4.32 -2.86
N ASN A 104 -15.39 -3.00 -3.01
CA ASN A 104 -16.03 -2.37 -4.18
C ASN A 104 -15.05 -1.79 -5.20
N GLY A 105 -13.77 -2.17 -5.17
CA GLY A 105 -12.81 -1.59 -6.10
C GLY A 105 -11.51 -2.36 -6.25
N SER A 106 -10.71 -1.95 -7.24
CA SER A 106 -9.36 -2.47 -7.48
C SER A 106 -8.33 -1.94 -6.47
N ILE A 107 -8.77 -1.30 -5.39
CA ILE A 107 -7.90 -0.70 -4.39
C ILE A 107 -7.55 -1.78 -3.37
N SER A 108 -6.26 -2.08 -3.27
CA SER A 108 -5.69 -2.92 -2.24
C SER A 108 -4.55 -2.17 -1.59
N TYR A 109 -4.34 -2.40 -0.30
CA TYR A 109 -3.14 -1.99 0.40
C TYR A 109 -2.36 -3.22 0.84
N GLU A 110 -1.03 -3.15 0.77
CA GLU A 110 -0.12 -4.17 1.29
C GLU A 110 0.82 -3.50 2.30
N TYR A 111 0.98 -4.08 3.50
CA TYR A 111 1.99 -3.65 4.46
C TYR A 111 3.29 -4.40 4.17
N VAL A 112 4.30 -3.72 3.62
CA VAL A 112 5.46 -4.38 3.02
C VAL A 112 6.76 -3.59 3.23
N PRO A 113 7.92 -4.26 3.26
CA PRO A 113 9.21 -3.59 3.24
C PRO A 113 9.51 -3.03 1.85
N TYR A 114 10.04 -1.82 1.79
CA TYR A 114 10.42 -1.14 0.54
C TYR A 114 11.64 -0.24 0.74
N THR A 115 12.35 0.04 -0.36
CA THR A 115 13.48 0.97 -0.37
C THR A 115 13.10 2.24 -1.11
N ASN A 116 13.23 3.39 -0.44
CA ASN A 116 12.94 4.70 -1.04
C ASN A 116 14.07 5.20 -1.94
N GLU A 117 13.86 6.36 -2.60
CA GLU A 117 14.80 6.94 -3.56
C GLU A 117 16.18 7.23 -2.94
N LYS A 118 16.22 7.44 -1.61
CA LYS A 118 17.46 7.69 -0.85
C LYS A 118 18.19 6.39 -0.45
N GLY A 119 17.69 5.22 -0.86
CA GLY A 119 18.25 3.93 -0.47
C GLY A 119 17.92 3.51 0.96
N VAL A 120 16.98 4.18 1.63
CA VAL A 120 16.57 3.86 3.00
C VAL A 120 15.48 2.80 2.97
N LYS A 121 15.72 1.69 3.67
CA LYS A 121 14.72 0.66 3.90
C LYS A 121 13.66 1.18 4.87
N LYS A 122 12.41 0.99 4.49
CA LYS A 122 11.21 1.31 5.25
C LYS A 122 10.26 0.12 5.21
N GLU A 123 9.26 0.16 6.06
CA GLU A 123 8.13 -0.75 6.05
C GLU A 123 6.89 0.09 6.33
N GLY A 124 5.80 -0.19 5.62
CA GLY A 124 4.61 0.66 5.64
C GLY A 124 3.54 0.20 4.67
N TYR A 125 2.38 0.85 4.70
CA TYR A 125 1.31 0.55 3.76
C TYR A 125 1.59 1.17 2.39
N LEU A 126 1.54 0.32 1.37
CA LEU A 126 1.58 0.73 -0.02
C LEU A 126 0.26 0.39 -0.72
N LYS A 127 -0.33 1.38 -1.38
CA LYS A 127 -1.51 1.20 -2.23
C LYS A 127 -1.08 0.52 -3.53
N LEU A 128 -1.78 -0.54 -3.93
CA LEU A 128 -1.51 -1.26 -5.16
C LEU A 128 -2.14 -0.53 -6.36
N VAL A 129 -1.31 -0.14 -7.32
CA VAL A 129 -1.71 0.58 -8.55
C VAL A 129 -1.79 -0.38 -9.73
N SER A 130 -0.85 -1.32 -9.83
CA SER A 130 -0.86 -2.41 -10.80
C SER A 130 -0.54 -3.72 -10.11
N ASN A 131 -1.37 -4.74 -10.32
CA ASN A 131 -1.22 -6.05 -9.69
C ASN A 131 -1.16 -7.13 -10.76
N ASN A 132 0.05 -7.53 -11.15
CA ASN A 132 0.25 -8.61 -12.12
C ASN A 132 1.22 -9.66 -11.54
N PRO A 133 1.21 -10.91 -12.04
CA PRO A 133 2.01 -12.00 -11.47
C PRO A 133 3.51 -11.73 -11.38
N LYS A 134 4.09 -11.01 -12.37
CA LYS A 134 5.53 -10.73 -12.43
C LYS A 134 5.87 -9.29 -12.10
N VAL A 135 4.90 -8.37 -12.19
CA VAL A 135 5.12 -6.94 -11.97
C VAL A 135 4.01 -6.36 -11.13
N LYS A 136 4.39 -5.78 -9.99
CA LYS A 136 3.49 -4.95 -9.18
C LYS A 136 4.01 -3.52 -9.14
N ILE A 137 3.09 -2.56 -9.27
CA ILE A 137 3.36 -1.15 -9.06
C ILE A 137 2.53 -0.68 -7.89
N TYR A 138 3.18 0.08 -7.02
CA TYR A 138 2.64 0.57 -5.77
C TYR A 138 2.73 2.10 -5.71
N LYS A 139 1.94 2.69 -4.83
CA LYS A 139 1.94 4.10 -4.49
C LYS A 139 1.99 4.25 -2.97
N SER A 140 2.87 5.13 -2.49
CA SER A 140 2.85 5.57 -1.09
C SER A 140 1.98 6.82 -0.97
N GLU A 141 1.03 6.77 -0.04
CA GLU A 141 0.17 7.89 0.31
C GLU A 141 0.66 8.47 1.63
N VAL A 142 1.24 9.68 1.59
CA VAL A 142 1.79 10.33 2.77
C VAL A 142 1.13 11.69 3.00
N VAL A 143 0.73 11.94 4.22
CA VAL A 143 0.32 13.25 4.73
C VAL A 143 1.35 13.70 5.76
N TYR A 144 1.68 14.99 5.77
CA TYR A 144 2.51 15.60 6.80
C TYR A 144 1.78 16.80 7.41
N LEU A 145 2.11 17.11 8.66
CA LEU A 145 1.66 18.31 9.33
C LEU A 145 2.57 19.48 8.92
N LYS A 146 2.05 20.41 8.13
CA LYS A 146 2.72 21.70 7.90
C LYS A 146 2.61 22.50 9.21
N PRO A 147 3.73 22.91 9.82
CA PRO A 147 3.70 23.67 11.07
C PRO A 147 3.05 25.03 10.87
N GLU A 148 2.57 25.62 11.97
CA GLU A 148 2.10 26.99 11.98
C GLU A 148 3.24 27.98 11.66
N VAL A 149 2.87 29.13 11.11
CA VAL A 149 3.80 30.22 10.80
C VAL A 149 3.28 31.48 11.45
N HIS A 150 4.06 32.02 12.39
CA HIS A 150 3.78 33.32 13.00
C HIS A 150 4.21 34.46 12.07
N PRO A 151 3.46 35.58 12.04
CA PRO A 151 3.87 36.78 11.32
C PRO A 151 5.27 37.22 11.72
N ALA A 152 6.16 37.44 10.75
CA ALA A 152 7.48 38.00 11.00
C ALA A 152 7.46 39.54 11.05
N SER A 153 6.45 40.15 10.43
CA SER A 153 6.21 41.59 10.39
C SER A 153 4.72 41.92 10.52
N GLY A 154 4.40 43.21 10.72
CA GLY A 154 3.00 43.68 10.81
C GLY A 154 2.17 43.55 9.53
N TYR A 155 2.79 43.17 8.40
CA TYR A 155 2.10 42.91 7.14
C TYR A 155 1.86 41.41 6.89
N ASP A 156 2.50 40.53 7.66
CA ASP A 156 2.34 39.08 7.52
C ASP A 156 1.10 38.61 8.27
N THR A 157 0.49 37.53 7.78
CA THR A 157 -0.69 36.91 8.42
C THR A 157 -0.29 35.59 9.07
N TYR A 158 -0.91 35.30 10.22
CA TYR A 158 -0.73 34.03 10.90
C TYR A 158 -1.27 32.90 10.03
N GLN A 159 -0.48 31.84 9.86
CA GLN A 159 -0.91 30.62 9.19
C GLN A 159 -0.98 29.49 10.23
N PRO A 160 -2.16 28.95 10.56
CA PRO A 160 -2.26 27.82 11.46
C PRO A 160 -1.65 26.55 10.84
N ALA A 161 -1.30 25.60 11.71
CA ALA A 161 -0.85 24.29 11.27
C ALA A 161 -1.94 23.59 10.44
N SER A 162 -1.51 22.83 9.43
CA SER A 162 -2.44 22.13 8.55
C SER A 162 -1.84 20.85 7.97
N TYR A 163 -2.67 19.82 7.80
CA TYR A 163 -2.30 18.62 7.08
C TYR A 163 -2.19 18.88 5.58
N LYS A 164 -1.10 18.40 4.99
CA LYS A 164 -0.82 18.50 3.56
C LYS A 164 -0.41 17.13 3.02
N LYS A 165 -0.93 16.78 1.85
CA LYS A 165 -0.49 15.60 1.10
C LYS A 165 0.92 15.84 0.59
N ALA A 166 1.81 14.89 0.80
CA ALA A 166 3.09 14.85 0.13
C ALA A 166 2.88 14.53 -1.36
N LYS A 167 3.94 14.72 -2.15
CA LYS A 167 3.94 14.25 -3.53
C LYS A 167 3.91 12.73 -3.54
N ASP A 168 3.11 12.17 -4.44
CA ASP A 168 3.04 10.73 -4.65
C ASP A 168 4.41 10.15 -5.01
N GLU A 169 4.81 9.11 -4.28
CA GLU A 169 5.96 8.27 -4.59
C GLU A 169 5.45 6.90 -5.06
N TYR A 170 5.99 6.42 -6.17
CA TYR A 170 5.65 5.11 -6.71
C TYR A 170 6.78 4.12 -6.50
N PHE A 171 6.42 2.85 -6.38
CA PHE A 171 7.35 1.74 -6.18
C PHE A 171 7.03 0.60 -7.14
N ILE A 172 8.00 -0.25 -7.42
CA ILE A 172 7.87 -1.39 -8.30
C ILE A 172 8.51 -2.63 -7.68
N LYS A 173 7.86 -3.77 -7.91
CA LYS A 173 8.37 -5.11 -7.63
C LYS A 173 8.39 -5.91 -8.91
N ILE A 174 9.51 -6.58 -9.21
CA ILE A 174 9.66 -7.45 -10.37
C ILE A 174 10.03 -8.86 -9.89
N GLY A 175 9.17 -9.83 -10.18
CA GLY A 175 9.28 -11.19 -9.64
C GLY A 175 9.39 -11.15 -8.11
N ASP A 176 10.42 -11.81 -7.58
CA ASP A 176 10.72 -11.88 -6.15
C ASP A 176 11.72 -10.81 -5.67
N SER A 177 11.96 -9.77 -6.47
CA SER A 177 12.85 -8.68 -6.06
C SER A 177 12.31 -7.91 -4.85
N GLU A 178 13.20 -7.18 -4.18
CA GLU A 178 12.77 -6.17 -3.21
C GLU A 178 11.96 -5.07 -3.91
N ILE A 179 11.05 -4.43 -3.15
CA ILE A 179 10.27 -3.30 -3.61
C ILE A 179 11.17 -2.05 -3.61
N LYS A 180 11.30 -1.39 -4.76
CA LYS A 180 12.12 -0.17 -4.92
C LYS A 180 11.31 0.96 -5.50
N THR A 181 11.76 2.19 -5.29
CA THR A 181 11.18 3.35 -5.97
C THR A 181 11.15 3.15 -7.49
N LEU A 182 9.98 3.40 -8.08
CA LEU A 182 9.77 3.44 -9.52
C LEU A 182 10.30 4.78 -10.04
N PRO A 183 11.35 4.79 -10.88
CA PRO A 183 11.85 6.03 -11.45
C PRO A 183 10.82 6.67 -12.37
N LEU A 184 10.41 7.91 -12.06
CA LEU A 184 9.47 8.69 -12.88
C LEU A 184 10.15 9.43 -14.05
N LYS A 185 11.40 9.09 -14.36
CA LYS A 185 12.13 9.61 -15.51
C LYS A 185 12.15 8.56 -16.60
N LYS A 186 11.73 8.94 -17.82
CA LYS A 186 11.63 8.01 -18.96
C LYS A 186 12.91 7.20 -19.19
N LYS A 187 14.09 7.80 -19.11
CA LYS A 187 15.36 7.07 -19.29
C LYS A 187 15.58 5.99 -18.22
N ALA A 188 15.21 6.27 -16.97
CA ALA A 188 15.40 5.32 -15.88
C ALA A 188 14.32 4.22 -15.87
N ILE A 189 13.08 4.54 -16.27
CA ILE A 189 11.99 3.57 -16.29
C ILE A 189 12.20 2.48 -17.35
N VAL A 190 12.73 2.84 -18.53
CA VAL A 190 12.99 1.87 -19.60
C VAL A 190 14.14 0.93 -19.25
N SER A 191 15.08 1.37 -18.41
CA SER A 191 16.21 0.57 -17.93
C SER A 191 15.87 -0.36 -16.76
N ILE A 192 14.61 -0.38 -16.29
CA ILE A 192 14.17 -1.34 -15.27
C ILE A 192 14.21 -2.78 -15.82
N VAL A 193 13.96 -2.93 -17.12
CA VAL A 193 14.06 -4.21 -17.84
C VAL A 193 14.98 -3.97 -19.07
N PRO A 194 16.31 -4.02 -18.88
CA PRO A 194 17.28 -3.61 -19.92
C PRO A 194 17.09 -4.32 -21.26
N GLU A 195 16.73 -5.60 -21.25
CA GLU A 195 16.51 -6.41 -22.44
C GLU A 195 15.23 -6.05 -23.23
N LYS A 196 14.36 -5.21 -22.66
CA LYS A 196 13.10 -4.73 -23.26
C LYS A 196 13.00 -3.20 -23.37
N GLU A 197 14.15 -2.51 -23.29
CA GLU A 197 14.20 -1.04 -23.24
C GLU A 197 13.44 -0.39 -24.41
N LYS A 198 13.63 -0.91 -25.63
CA LYS A 198 13.02 -0.37 -26.86
C LYS A 198 11.50 -0.53 -26.86
N GLU A 199 11.02 -1.71 -26.50
CA GLU A 199 9.60 -2.05 -26.43
C GLU A 199 8.88 -1.16 -25.41
N ILE A 200 9.48 -0.99 -24.22
CA ILE A 200 8.93 -0.12 -23.15
C ILE A 200 8.95 1.35 -23.60
N ALA A 201 10.03 1.82 -24.22
CA ALA A 201 10.15 3.19 -24.70
C ALA A 201 9.12 3.54 -25.79
N SER A 202 8.85 2.61 -26.70
CA SER A 202 7.82 2.73 -27.74
C SER A 202 6.43 2.74 -27.12
N PHE A 203 6.12 1.81 -26.23
CA PHE A 203 4.82 1.74 -25.56
C PHE A 203 4.48 3.03 -24.80
N ILE A 204 5.43 3.56 -24.02
CA ILE A 204 5.27 4.83 -23.29
C ILE A 204 4.96 5.98 -24.25
N LYS A 205 5.64 6.03 -25.41
CA LYS A 205 5.46 7.11 -26.39
C LYS A 205 4.12 7.00 -27.12
N GLU A 206 3.80 5.83 -27.62
CA GLU A 206 2.60 5.56 -28.44
C GLU A 206 1.32 5.74 -27.62
N ASN A 207 1.34 5.27 -26.36
CA ASN A 207 0.19 5.36 -25.46
C ASN A 207 0.20 6.62 -24.59
N LYS A 208 1.20 7.49 -24.75
CA LYS A 208 1.36 8.76 -23.98
C LYS A 208 1.26 8.56 -22.46
N ILE A 209 1.88 7.49 -21.96
CA ILE A 209 1.83 7.09 -20.55
C ILE A 209 2.37 8.23 -19.66
N SER A 210 1.52 8.74 -18.78
CA SER A 210 1.92 9.61 -17.67
C SER A 210 2.48 8.80 -16.50
N PHE A 211 3.51 9.32 -15.86
CA PHE A 211 4.06 8.74 -14.63
C PHE A 211 3.48 9.38 -13.36
N SER A 212 2.50 10.27 -13.49
CA SER A 212 1.74 10.84 -12.37
C SER A 212 0.39 10.16 -12.14
N GLU A 213 -0.13 9.42 -13.13
CA GLU A 213 -1.50 8.90 -13.12
C GLU A 213 -1.53 7.41 -12.79
N ASP A 214 -2.32 7.03 -11.77
CA ASP A 214 -2.50 5.63 -11.36
C ASP A 214 -2.97 4.75 -12.54
N ALA A 215 -3.84 5.27 -13.42
CA ALA A 215 -4.37 4.53 -14.58
C ALA A 215 -3.29 4.19 -15.63
N ASP A 216 -2.44 5.16 -15.96
CA ASP A 216 -1.36 4.99 -16.92
C ASP A 216 -0.25 4.08 -16.37
N LEU A 217 0.06 4.21 -15.08
CA LEU A 217 0.98 3.30 -14.40
C LEU A 217 0.43 1.88 -14.33
N ASN A 218 -0.88 1.70 -14.17
CA ASN A 218 -1.51 0.39 -14.27
C ASN A 218 -1.34 -0.22 -15.67
N GLN A 219 -1.55 0.57 -16.73
CA GLN A 219 -1.35 0.15 -18.11
C GLN A 219 0.13 -0.21 -18.38
N LEU A 220 1.07 0.59 -17.86
CA LEU A 220 2.50 0.32 -17.96
C LEU A 220 2.88 -0.98 -17.24
N GLY A 221 2.41 -1.20 -16.02
CA GLY A 221 2.68 -2.42 -15.26
C GLY A 221 2.21 -3.68 -15.99
N LYS A 222 0.99 -3.64 -16.57
CA LYS A 222 0.46 -4.72 -17.41
C LYS A 222 1.32 -5.01 -18.63
N PHE A 223 1.79 -3.95 -19.32
CA PHE A 223 2.63 -4.11 -20.49
C PHE A 223 3.99 -4.71 -20.14
N ILE A 224 4.69 -4.18 -19.12
CA ILE A 224 5.97 -4.74 -18.68
C ILE A 224 5.80 -6.21 -18.28
N ASN A 225 4.74 -6.55 -17.53
CA ASN A 225 4.42 -7.93 -17.16
C ASN A 225 4.26 -8.85 -18.39
N SER A 226 3.71 -8.35 -19.51
CA SER A 226 3.51 -9.15 -20.73
C SER A 226 4.79 -9.45 -21.50
N LEU A 227 5.87 -8.71 -21.24
CA LEU A 227 7.18 -8.90 -21.88
C LEU A 227 8.09 -9.90 -21.15
N MET A 228 7.65 -10.34 -19.96
CA MET A 228 8.40 -11.20 -19.05
C MET A 228 7.84 -12.61 -18.99
#